data_AF-A0A6B2VFR3-F1
#
_entry.id   AF-A0A6B2VFR3-F1
#
_cell.length_a   1.000
_cell.length_b   1.000
_cell.length_c   1.000
_cell.angle_alpha   90.00
_cell.angle_beta   90.00
_cell.angle_gamma   90.00
#
_symmetry.space_group_name_H-M   'P 1'
#
loop_
_entity.id
_entity.type
_entity.pdbx_description
1 polymer ?
#
loop_
_entity_poly.entity_id
_entity_poly.type
_entity_poly.pdbx_seq_one_letter_code
_entity_poly.pdbx_strand_id
1 'polypeptide(L)' 'MGEPMPGPWGTEMRWASLPDGTRMLIAVKRGLSQDEVDLLAARLWQEMPDE' A
#
# COMPACT_ATOMS: atom_id res chain seq x y z
N MET A 1 -15.24 16.26 2.10
CA MET A 1 -14.95 14.82 2.03
C MET A 1 -14.40 14.58 0.63
N GLY A 2 -13.09 14.38 0.49
CA GLY A 2 -12.48 14.17 -0.82
C GLY A 2 -12.64 12.70 -1.22
N GLU A 3 -13.36 12.44 -2.30
CA GLU A 3 -13.49 11.10 -2.88
C GLU A 3 -12.11 10.62 -3.37
N PRO A 4 -11.73 9.34 -3.17
CA PRO A 4 -10.46 8.84 -3.67
C PRO A 4 -10.48 8.90 -5.19
N MET A 5 -9.68 9.81 -5.79
CA MET A 5 -9.52 9.88 -7.24
C MET A 5 -9.01 8.52 -7.74
N PRO A 6 -9.78 7.81 -8.58
CA PRO A 6 -9.33 6.55 -9.12
C PRO A 6 -8.16 6.84 -10.06
N GLY A 7 -6.97 6.37 -9.70
CA GLY A 7 -5.84 6.35 -10.61
C GLY A 7 -6.24 5.64 -11.91
N PRO A 8 -5.67 6.03 -13.06
CA PRO A 8 -5.95 5.34 -14.30
C PRO A 8 -5.50 3.87 -14.10
N TRP A 9 -6.31 2.89 -14.51
CA TRP A 9 -5.95 1.45 -14.56
C TRP A 9 -6.12 0.59 -13.29
N GLY A 10 -7.26 0.69 -12.59
CA GLY A 10 -7.66 -0.38 -11.64
C GLY A 10 -6.77 -0.50 -10.39
N THR A 11 -6.01 0.55 -10.10
CA THR A 11 -5.15 0.69 -8.92
C THR A 11 -5.67 1.85 -8.08
N GLU A 12 -5.63 1.72 -6.75
CA GLU A 12 -5.99 2.75 -5.78
C GLU A 12 -4.83 3.01 -4.81
N MET A 13 -4.72 4.24 -4.32
CA MET A 13 -3.71 4.59 -3.32
C MET A 13 -4.22 4.22 -1.93
N ARG A 14 -3.48 3.39 -1.20
CA ARG A 14 -3.84 2.95 0.15
C ARG A 14 -2.68 3.13 1.11
N TRP A 15 -3.03 3.50 2.34
CA TRP A 15 -2.10 3.48 3.46
C TRP A 15 -1.90 2.03 3.88
N ALA A 16 -0.64 1.60 3.96
CA ALA A 16 -0.22 0.32 4.51
C ALA A 16 0.62 0.56 5.77
N SER A 17 0.51 -0.35 6.74
CA SER A 17 1.41 -0.36 7.88
C SER A 17 2.59 -1.27 7.55
N LEU A 18 3.77 -0.82 7.93
CA LEU A 18 4.99 -1.61 7.86
C LEU A 18 5.21 -2.31 9.19
N PRO A 19 6.00 -3.40 9.23
CA PRO A 19 6.29 -4.13 10.46
C PRO A 19 6.97 -3.28 11.54
N ASP A 20 7.62 -2.18 11.16
CA ASP A 20 8.23 -1.20 12.07
C ASP A 20 7.21 -0.18 12.66
N GLY A 21 5.93 -0.29 12.29
CA GLY A 21 4.87 0.65 12.69
C GLY A 21 4.80 1.92 11.83
N THR A 22 5.74 2.09 10.90
CA THR A 22 5.69 3.16 9.89
C THR A 22 4.52 2.96 8.93
N ARG A 23 3.85 4.05 8.51
CA ARG A 23 2.79 4.00 7.50
C ARG A 23 3.29 4.54 6.16
N MET A 24 3.08 3.77 5.10
CA MET A 24 3.47 4.14 3.74
C MET A 24 2.26 4.18 2.82
N LEU A 25 2.24 5.14 1.89
CA LEU A 25 1.22 5.21 0.84
C LEU A 25 1.68 4.38 -0.35
N ILE A 26 0.93 3.34 -0.69
CA ILE A 26 1.25 2.45 -1.82
C ILE A 26 0.10 2.40 -2.83
N ALA A 27 0.45 2.21 -4.09
CA ALA A 27 -0.50 1.98 -5.17
C ALA A 27 -0.82 0.47 -5.25
N VAL A 28 -2.06 0.10 -4.95
CA VAL A 28 -2.52 -1.31 -4.90
C VAL A 28 -3.67 -1.56 -5.86
N LYS A 29 -3.79 -2.78 -6.38
CA LYS A 29 -4.93 -3.14 -7.22
C LYS A 29 -6.24 -2.98 -6.44
N ARG A 30 -7.25 -2.39 -7.09
CA ARG A 30 -8.57 -2.17 -6.50
C ARG A 30 -9.21 -3.49 -6.11
N GLY A 31 -9.77 -3.55 -4.91
CA GLY A 31 -10.43 -4.73 -4.36
C GLY A 31 -9.56 -5.61 -3.46
N LEU A 32 -8.30 -5.23 -3.23
CA LEU A 32 -7.47 -5.84 -2.18
C LEU A 32 -7.99 -5.44 -0.79
N SER A 33 -8.00 -6.39 0.14
CA SER A 33 -8.32 -6.11 1.54
C SER A 33 -7.17 -5.36 2.22
N GLN A 34 -7.45 -4.61 3.30
CA GLN A 34 -6.41 -3.86 4.03
C GLN A 34 -5.28 -4.77 4.55
N ASP A 35 -5.60 -6.01 4.92
CA ASP A 35 -4.63 -7.03 5.35
C ASP A 35 -3.67 -7.43 4.22
N GLU A 36 -4.20 -7.62 3.00
CA GLU A 36 -3.39 -7.91 1.81
C GLU A 36 -2.50 -6.73 1.42
N VAL A 37 -3.00 -5.50 1.59
CA VAL A 37 -2.24 -4.26 1.37
C VAL A 37 -1.06 -4.17 2.35
N ASP A 38 -1.29 -4.51 3.62
CA ASP A 38 -0.25 -4.53 4.66
C ASP A 38 0.81 -5.60 4.39
N LEU A 39 0.39 -6.81 4.01
CA LEU A 39 1.27 -7.91 3.62
C LEU A 39 2.13 -7.57 2.39
N LEU A 40 1.55 -6.89 1.39
CA LEU A 40 2.29 -6.44 0.21
C LEU A 40 3.33 -5.38 0.58
N ALA A 41 2.96 -4.42 1.42
CA ALA A 41 3.89 -3.39 1.89
C ALA A 41 5.04 -3.99 2.72
N ALA A 42 4.74 -4.93 3.62
CA ALA A 42 5.74 -5.62 4.42
C ALA A 42 6.72 -6.42 3.56
N ARG A 43 6.25 -7.08 2.49
CA ARG A 43 7.12 -7.77 1.53
C ARG A 43 8.02 -6.81 0.78
N LEU A 44 7.45 -5.74 0.20
CA LEU A 44 8.21 -4.71 -0.49
C LEU A 44 9.28 -4.10 0.41
N TRP A 45 8.95 -3.86 1.68
CA TRP A 45 9.88 -3.34 2.67
C TRP A 45 11.05 -4.28 2.96
N GLN A 46 10.81 -5.59 3.08
CA GLN A 46 11.88 -6.57 3.24
C GLN A 46 12.78 -6.70 2.00
N GLU A 47 12.25 -6.39 0.82
CA GLU A 47 13.00 -6.42 -0.44
C GLU A 47 13.80 -5.13 -0.71
N MET A 48 13.55 -4.04 0.04
CA MET A 48 14.35 -2.83 -0.06
C MET A 48 15.65 -2.99 0.74
N PRO A 49 16.84 -2.80 0.12
CA PRO A 49 18.09 -2.77 0.86
C PRO A 49 18.16 -1.51 1.74
N ASP A 50 18.67 -1.68 2.97
CA ASP A 50 19.14 -0.57 3.83
C ASP A 50 20.34 0.08 3.13
N GLU A 51 20.15 1.22 2.45
CA GLU A 51 21.22 2.07 1.90
C GLU A 51 21.47 3.32 2.76
#